data_AF-A0A938Y7N0-F1
#
_entry.id   AF-A0A938Y7N0-F1
#
_cell.length_a   1.000
_cell.length_b   1.000
_cell.length_c   1.000
_cell.angle_alpha   90.00
_cell.angle_beta   90.00
_cell.angle_gamma   90.00
#
_symmetry.space_group_name_H-M   'P 1'
#
loop_
_entity.id
_entity.type
_entity.pdbx_description
1 polymer ?
#
loop_
_entity_poly.entity_id
_entity_poly.type
_entity_poly.pdbx_seq_one_letter_code
_entity_poly.pdbx_strand_id
1 'polypeptide(L)'
;MFGIGFGELVVIAFLAVLVFGPDKLPDLAKQVGRFVRQLRGFATSARDELRAELGPEYADLELTDLDPRQIVRKHIAEAMAELDELEDAVSPAAAAQVPLAPGELPPYDTEAT
;
A
#
# COMPACT_ATOMS: atom_id res chain seq x y z
N MET A 1 7.75 -11.63 -18.01
CA MET A 1 7.97 -12.57 -19.12
C MET A 1 7.08 -13.82 -18.96
N PHE A 2 5.76 -13.63 -18.91
CA PHE A 2 4.75 -14.71 -19.03
C PHE A 2 3.56 -14.09 -19.76
N GLY A 3 3.51 -14.28 -21.07
CA GLY A 3 2.41 -13.84 -21.94
C GLY A 3 1.45 -14.99 -22.16
N ILE A 4 0.75 -15.42 -21.12
CA ILE A 4 -0.32 -16.43 -21.25
C ILE A 4 -1.57 -15.70 -21.70
N GLY A 5 -1.94 -15.87 -22.97
CA GLY A 5 -3.21 -15.41 -23.50
C GLY A 5 -4.35 -16.37 -23.16
N PHE A 6 -5.55 -15.98 -23.52
CA PHE A 6 -6.74 -16.81 -23.33
C PHE A 6 -6.63 -18.16 -24.07
N GLY A 7 -6.02 -18.16 -25.27
CA GLY A 7 -5.79 -19.38 -26.05
C GLY A 7 -4.89 -20.37 -25.34
N GLU A 8 -3.74 -19.93 -24.82
CA GLU A 8 -2.82 -20.79 -24.07
C GLU A 8 -3.49 -21.35 -22.79
N LEU A 9 -4.29 -20.54 -22.09
CA LEU A 9 -5.02 -21.00 -20.91
C LEU A 9 -5.97 -22.16 -21.23
N VAL A 10 -6.70 -22.08 -22.34
CA VAL A 10 -7.62 -23.14 -22.78
C VAL A 10 -6.85 -24.42 -23.12
N VAL A 11 -5.70 -24.32 -23.79
CA VAL A 11 -4.86 -25.48 -24.10
C VAL A 11 -4.36 -26.15 -22.82
N ILE A 12 -3.90 -25.37 -21.83
CA ILE A 12 -3.46 -25.89 -20.53
C ILE A 12 -4.63 -26.57 -19.80
N ALA A 13 -5.81 -25.95 -19.79
CA ALA A 13 -7.00 -26.55 -19.17
C ALA A 13 -7.39 -27.87 -19.84
N PHE A 14 -7.34 -27.93 -21.17
CA PHE A 14 -7.62 -29.15 -21.91
C PHE A 14 -6.61 -30.26 -21.61
N LEU A 15 -5.31 -29.93 -21.58
CA LEU A 15 -4.26 -30.88 -21.17
C LEU A 15 -4.47 -31.36 -19.73
N ALA A 16 -4.83 -30.49 -18.80
CA ALA A 16 -5.16 -30.87 -17.43
C ALA A 16 -6.35 -31.85 -17.38
N VAL A 17 -7.39 -31.61 -18.18
CA VAL A 17 -8.53 -32.54 -18.32
C VAL A 17 -8.08 -33.89 -18.86
N LEU A 18 -7.19 -33.94 -19.85
CA LEU A 18 -6.71 -35.20 -20.40
C LEU A 18 -5.84 -35.99 -19.42
N VAL A 19 -4.98 -35.31 -18.65
CA VAL A 19 -4.05 -35.94 -17.70
C VAL A 19 -4.79 -36.46 -16.47
N PHE A 20 -5.67 -35.64 -15.88
CA PHE A 20 -6.34 -35.96 -14.61
C PHE A 20 -7.75 -36.54 -14.80
N GLY A 21 -8.38 -36.30 -15.95
CA GLY A 21 -9.77 -36.63 -16.23
C GLY A 21 -10.75 -35.50 -15.88
N PRO A 22 -11.81 -35.29 -16.68
CA PRO A 22 -12.81 -34.24 -16.44
C PRO A 22 -13.57 -34.44 -15.14
N ASP A 23 -13.73 -35.69 -14.69
CA ASP A 23 -14.46 -36.02 -13.46
C ASP A 23 -13.65 -35.73 -12.19
N LYS A 24 -12.31 -35.75 -12.27
CA LYS A 24 -11.42 -35.56 -11.09
C LYS A 24 -11.07 -34.10 -10.83
N LEU A 25 -10.98 -33.28 -11.87
CA LEU A 25 -10.72 -31.85 -11.74
C LEU A 25 -11.70 -31.09 -10.81
N PRO A 26 -13.03 -31.26 -10.90
CA PRO A 26 -13.95 -30.55 -10.00
C PRO A 26 -13.76 -30.99 -8.54
N ASP A 27 -13.42 -32.25 -8.30
CA ASP A 27 -13.15 -32.74 -6.95
C ASP A 27 -11.85 -32.17 -6.38
N LEU A 28 -10.79 -32.08 -7.20
CA LEU A 28 -9.54 -31.41 -6.83
C LEU A 28 -9.78 -29.92 -6.54
N ALA A 29 -10.53 -29.22 -7.39
CA ALA A 29 -10.88 -27.82 -7.18
C ALA A 29 -11.66 -27.60 -5.87
N LYS A 30 -12.63 -28.48 -5.55
CA LYS A 30 -13.35 -28.45 -4.27
C LYS A 30 -12.43 -28.71 -3.07
N GLN A 31 -11.45 -29.60 -3.20
CA GLN A 31 -10.48 -29.88 -2.14
C GLN A 31 -9.58 -28.67 -1.88
N VAL A 32 -8.99 -28.10 -2.92
CA VAL A 32 -8.17 -26.88 -2.82
C VAL A 32 -9.00 -25.72 -2.28
N GLY A 33 -10.23 -25.53 -2.76
CA GLY A 33 -11.12 -24.48 -2.26
C GLY A 33 -11.44 -24.63 -0.77
N ARG A 34 -11.70 -25.86 -0.30
CA ARG A 34 -11.89 -26.13 1.13
C ARG A 34 -10.62 -25.85 1.93
N PHE A 35 -9.46 -26.28 1.43
CA PHE A 35 -8.18 -26.03 2.08
C PHE A 35 -7.89 -24.52 2.20
N VAL A 36 -8.07 -23.75 1.12
CA VAL A 36 -7.89 -22.29 1.12
C VAL A 36 -8.84 -21.63 2.11
N ARG A 37 -10.10 -22.07 2.16
CA ARG A 37 -11.07 -21.54 3.14
C ARG A 37 -10.65 -21.82 4.58
N GLN A 38 -10.17 -23.03 4.85
CA GLN A 38 -9.67 -23.41 6.17
C GLN A 38 -8.45 -22.57 6.53
N LEU A 39 -7.46 -22.48 5.64
CA LEU A 39 -6.26 -21.67 5.84
C LEU A 39 -6.58 -20.20 6.09
N ARG A 40 -7.53 -19.62 5.34
CA ARG A 40 -8.03 -18.26 5.58
C ARG A 40 -8.65 -18.13 6.96
N GLY A 41 -9.46 -19.10 7.38
CA GLY A 41 -10.03 -19.15 8.73
C GLY A 41 -8.95 -19.15 9.81
N PHE A 42 -7.96 -20.04 9.70
CA PHE A 42 -6.82 -20.09 10.63
C PHE A 42 -6.04 -18.77 10.67
N ALA A 43 -5.75 -18.17 9.51
CA ALA A 43 -5.06 -16.89 9.43
C ALA A 43 -5.85 -15.75 10.08
N THR A 44 -7.18 -15.72 9.91
CA THR A 44 -8.05 -14.74 10.57
C THR A 44 -8.08 -14.96 12.08
N SER A 45 -8.28 -16.20 12.54
CA SER A 45 -8.31 -16.51 13.98
C SER A 45 -6.99 -16.19 14.67
N ALA A 46 -5.85 -16.55 14.06
CA ALA A 46 -4.54 -16.21 14.61
C ALA A 46 -4.34 -14.68 14.68
N ARG A 47 -4.78 -13.93 13.66
CA ARG A 47 -4.77 -12.45 13.72
C ARG A 47 -5.63 -11.93 14.85
N ASP A 48 -6.84 -12.46 15.03
CA ASP A 48 -7.76 -12.00 16.07
C ASP A 48 -7.25 -12.32 17.49
N GLU A 49 -6.56 -13.45 17.66
CA GLU A 49 -5.89 -13.83 18.91
C GLU A 49 -4.70 -12.90 19.22
N LEU A 50 -3.84 -12.63 18.23
CA LEU A 50 -2.75 -11.66 18.35
C LEU A 50 -3.27 -10.24 18.69
N ARG A 51 -4.40 -9.83 18.11
CA ARG A 51 -5.06 -8.55 18.42
C ARG A 51 -5.54 -8.50 19.87
N ALA A 52 -6.11 -9.60 20.36
CA ALA A 52 -6.63 -9.68 21.72
C ALA A 52 -5.50 -9.64 22.77
N GLU A 53 -4.33 -10.23 22.47
CA GLU A 53 -3.22 -10.32 23.41
C GLU A 53 -2.26 -9.13 23.37
N LEU A 54 -1.94 -8.62 22.18
CA LEU A 54 -0.91 -7.57 21.99
C LEU A 54 -1.50 -6.16 21.84
N GLY A 55 -2.82 -6.04 21.75
CA GLY A 55 -3.52 -4.78 21.55
C GLY A 55 -3.56 -4.33 20.09
N PRO A 56 -4.38 -3.31 19.78
CA PRO A 56 -4.67 -2.89 18.41
C PRO A 56 -3.46 -2.36 17.62
N GLU A 57 -2.34 -2.03 18.27
CA GLU A 57 -1.13 -1.53 17.58
C GLU A 57 -0.40 -2.58 16.73
N TYR A 58 -0.54 -3.87 17.04
CA TYR A 58 0.11 -4.97 16.28
C TYR A 58 -0.88 -5.73 15.38
N ALA A 59 -2.13 -5.25 15.34
CA ALA A 59 -3.29 -5.82 14.64
C ALA A 59 -3.22 -5.75 13.12
N ASP A 60 -2.48 -4.75 12.62
CA ASP A 60 -2.51 -4.28 11.24
C ASP A 60 -1.20 -4.57 10.51
N LEU A 61 -0.48 -5.62 10.94
CA LEU A 61 0.54 -6.24 10.12
C LEU A 61 -0.13 -6.90 8.90
N GLU A 62 -0.42 -6.08 7.89
CA GLU A 62 -0.77 -6.55 6.58
C GLU A 62 0.43 -7.32 6.01
N LEU A 63 0.17 -8.47 5.38
CA LEU A 63 1.23 -9.25 4.70
C LEU A 63 1.93 -8.42 3.59
N THR A 64 1.34 -7.30 3.18
CA THR A 64 1.89 -6.30 2.26
C THR A 64 2.86 -5.33 2.94
N ASP A 65 2.76 -5.12 4.26
CA ASP A 65 3.72 -4.32 5.04
C ASP A 65 5.03 -5.10 5.30
N LEU A 66 5.09 -6.40 5.01
CA LEU A 66 6.38 -7.11 4.97
C LEU A 66 7.26 -6.73 3.76
N ASP A 67 6.85 -5.77 2.93
CA ASP A 67 7.73 -5.14 1.95
C ASP A 67 8.42 -3.93 2.61
N PRO A 68 9.73 -4.02 2.95
CA PRO A 68 10.42 -2.99 3.74
C PRO A 68 10.37 -1.60 3.12
N ARG A 69 10.12 -1.52 1.80
CA ARG A 69 9.94 -0.26 1.08
C ARG A 69 8.64 0.46 1.41
N GLN A 70 7.57 -0.26 1.74
CA GLN A 70 6.27 0.35 2.06
C GLN A 70 6.26 0.91 3.49
N ILE A 71 6.83 0.17 4.45
CA ILE A 71 7.01 0.66 5.84
C ILE A 71 7.82 1.96 5.85
N VAL A 72 8.98 1.97 5.18
CA VAL A 72 9.84 3.16 5.09
C VAL A 72 9.11 4.32 4.42
N ARG A 73 8.32 4.06 3.37
CA ARG A 73 7.53 5.11 2.72
C ARG A 73 6.46 5.73 3.62
N LYS A 74 5.71 4.91 4.37
CA LYS A 74 4.69 5.39 5.31
C LYS A 74 5.31 6.28 6.38
N HIS A 75 6.39 5.82 7.03
CA HIS A 75 7.06 6.62 8.06
C HIS A 75 7.74 7.88 7.53
N ILE A 76 8.32 7.86 6.32
CA ILE A 76 8.86 9.08 5.71
C ILE A 76 7.74 10.06 5.37
N ALA A 77 6.62 9.59 4.80
CA ALA A 77 5.50 10.46 4.45
C ALA A 77 4.85 11.11 5.68
N GLU A 78 4.70 10.34 6.76
CA GLU A 78 4.19 10.81 8.05
C GLU A 78 5.14 11.85 8.67
N ALA A 79 6.45 11.56 8.73
CA ALA A 79 7.44 12.51 9.21
C ALA A 79 7.51 13.80 8.35
N MET A 80 7.35 13.68 7.03
CA MET A 80 7.28 14.86 6.15
C MET A 80 6.05 15.71 6.42
N ALA A 81 4.89 15.10 6.63
CA ALA A 81 3.65 15.82 6.94
C ALA A 81 3.73 16.55 8.29
N GLU A 82 4.33 15.91 9.31
CA GLU A 82 4.54 16.51 10.62
C GLU A 82 5.51 17.70 10.54
N LEU A 83 6.56 17.61 9.71
CA LEU A 83 7.46 18.74 9.45
C LEU A 83 6.78 19.90 8.74
N ASP A 84 5.90 19.61 7.77
CA ASP A 84 5.13 20.63 7.03
C ASP A 84 4.16 21.38 7.98
N GLU A 85 3.49 20.67 8.88
CA GLU A 85 2.63 21.28 9.92
C GLU A 85 3.42 22.16 10.89
N LEU A 86 4.64 21.75 11.27
CA LEU A 86 5.53 22.55 12.10
C LEU A 86 6.06 23.77 11.34
N GLU A 87 6.33 23.66 10.05
CA GLU A 87 6.78 24.76 9.20
C GLU A 87 5.66 25.81 9.02
N ASP A 88 4.42 25.37 8.83
CA ASP A 88 3.23 26.24 8.79
C ASP A 88 2.95 26.91 10.14
N ALA A 89 3.15 26.19 11.26
CA ALA A 89 2.98 26.75 12.60
C ALA A 89 4.08 27.77 12.97
N VAL A 90 5.26 27.67 12.37
CA VAL A 90 6.43 28.52 12.63
C VAL A 90 6.58 29.65 11.59
N SER A 91 5.77 29.68 10.52
CA SER A 91 5.84 30.71 9.48
C SER A 91 4.84 31.86 9.67
N PRO A 92 5.24 33.00 10.30
CA PRO A 92 4.50 34.26 10.20
C PRO A 92 4.80 35.01 8.89
N ALA A 93 5.52 34.41 7.93
CA ALA A 93 6.10 35.11 6.79
C ALA A 93 5.16 35.24 5.57
N ALA A 94 3.98 34.64 5.58
CA ALA A 94 3.01 34.75 4.47
C ALA A 94 2.20 36.07 4.47
N ALA A 95 2.30 36.90 5.52
CA ALA A 95 1.56 38.17 5.59
C ALA A 95 2.24 39.35 4.85
N ALA A 96 3.43 39.18 4.26
CA ALA A 96 4.23 40.29 3.72
C ALA A 96 4.53 40.21 2.21
N GLN A 97 3.82 39.37 1.44
CA GLN A 97 3.96 39.35 -0.02
C GLN A 97 2.67 39.83 -0.68
N VAL A 98 2.33 41.11 -0.46
CA VAL A 98 1.41 41.81 -1.35
C VAL A 98 2.09 41.86 -2.73
N PRO A 99 1.49 41.29 -3.80
CA PRO A 99 2.07 41.36 -5.13
C PRO A 99 2.26 42.82 -5.53
N LEU A 100 3.48 43.20 -5.88
CA LEU A 100 3.80 44.57 -6.30
C LEU A 100 2.94 44.96 -7.51
N ALA A 101 2.42 46.19 -7.52
CA ALA A 101 1.71 46.69 -8.69
C ALA A 101 2.69 46.89 -9.87
N PRO A 102 2.25 46.72 -11.13
CA PRO A 102 3.14 46.88 -12.28
C PRO A 102 3.82 48.26 -12.30
N GLY A 103 5.14 48.28 -12.14
CA GLY A 103 5.96 49.49 -12.11
C GLY A 103 6.42 49.96 -10.72
N GLU A 104 6.02 49.27 -9.65
CA GLU A 104 6.51 49.52 -8.30
C GLU A 104 7.85 48.79 -8.07
N LEU A 105 8.89 49.55 -7.72
CA LEU A 105 10.21 48.98 -7.43
C LEU A 105 10.19 48.37 -6.02
N PRO A 106 10.72 47.15 -5.84
CA PRO A 106 10.80 46.56 -4.51
C PRO A 106 11.66 47.45 -3.59
N PRO A 107 11.28 47.60 -2.31
CA PRO A 107 12.09 48.35 -1.36
C PRO A 107 13.47 47.70 -1.27
N TYR A 108 14.51 48.46 -1.59
CA TYR A 108 15.90 48.03 -1.45
C TYR A 108 16.58 48.84 -0.36
N ASP A 109 17.43 48.17 0.41
CA ASP A 109 18.21 48.77 1.49
C ASP A 109 19.50 49.38 0.91
N THR A 110 19.68 50.69 1.10
CA THR A 110 20.86 51.42 0.60
C THR A 110 22.09 51.26 1.48
N GLU A 111 21.97 50.64 2.65
CA GLU A 111 23.07 50.47 3.62
C GLU A 111 23.78 49.10 3.49
N ALA A 112 23.38 48.25 2.55
CA ALA A 112 24.06 46.99 2.28
C ALA A 112 25.40 47.22 1.55
N THR A 113 26.51 47.17 2.30
CA THR A 113 27.91 47.17 1.79
C THR A 113 28.52 45.78 1.87
#